data_AF-A0A962Q1D8-F1
#
_entry.id   AF-A0A962Q1D8-F1
#
_cell.length_a   1.000
_cell.length_b   1.000
_cell.length_c   1.000
_cell.angle_alpha   90.00
_cell.angle_beta   90.00
_cell.angle_gamma   90.00
#
_symmetry.space_group_name_H-M   'P 1'
#
loop_
_entity.id
_entity.type
_entity.pdbx_description
1 polymer ?
#
loop_
_entity_poly.entity_id
_entity_poly.type
_entity_poly.pdbx_seq_one_letter_code
_entity_poly.pdbx_strand_id
1 'polypeptide(L)'
;MTGQQGPAGVIPPRRKSKLHVPAASSRPGQVPDFSQLHIPPAGDASKPGLDVAALDTAALAHGLIRVLDDDGAATGEWQPDLSPQQLRDGLRHML
;
A
#
# COMPACT_ATOMS: atom_id res chain seq x y z
N MET A 1 62.52 24.68 -6.93
CA MET A 1 61.78 23.50 -6.42
C MET A 1 60.87 23.98 -5.31
N THR A 2 59.67 24.43 -5.64
CA THR A 2 58.74 25.00 -4.66
C THR A 2 57.42 24.26 -4.82
N GLY A 3 57.20 23.25 -3.98
CA GLY A 3 55.95 22.49 -3.96
C GLY A 3 54.89 23.26 -3.19
N GLN A 4 53.86 23.73 -3.89
CA GLN A 4 52.64 24.22 -3.27
C GLN A 4 51.88 23.05 -2.66
N GLN A 5 51.66 23.07 -1.35
CA GLN A 5 50.69 22.22 -0.67
C GLN A 5 49.30 22.86 -0.83
N GLY A 6 48.42 22.20 -1.59
CA GLY A 6 47.00 22.58 -1.67
C GLY A 6 46.28 22.36 -0.33
N PRO A 7 45.19 23.08 -0.04
CA PRO A 7 44.56 23.06 1.27
C PRO A 7 43.92 21.69 1.54
N ALA A 8 44.12 21.21 2.77
CA ALA A 8 43.53 19.97 3.26
C ALA A 8 42.00 20.00 3.12
N GLY A 9 41.45 19.09 2.30
CA GLY A 9 40.02 18.93 2.15
C GLY A 9 39.37 18.57 3.48
N VAL A 10 38.42 19.40 3.92
CA VAL A 10 37.63 19.15 5.14
C VAL A 10 36.72 17.95 4.89
N ILE A 11 37.02 16.82 5.53
CA ILE A 11 36.14 15.64 5.50
C ILE A 11 34.90 15.95 6.35
N PRO A 12 33.69 15.93 5.79
CA PRO A 12 32.48 16.17 6.58
C PRO A 12 32.34 15.10 7.66
N PRO A 13 31.88 15.46 8.87
CA PRO A 13 31.78 14.52 9.98
C PRO A 13 30.84 13.37 9.61
N ARG A 14 31.27 12.13 9.86
CA ARG A 14 30.45 10.92 9.65
C ARG A 14 29.20 11.04 10.52
N ARG A 15 28.02 11.10 9.89
CA ARG A 15 26.74 11.08 10.60
C ARG A 15 26.64 9.77 11.39
N LYS A 16 26.39 9.86 12.70
CA LYS A 16 26.17 8.67 13.54
C LYS A 16 24.90 7.96 13.08
N SER A 17 25.00 6.66 12.79
CA SER A 17 23.85 5.80 12.52
C SER A 17 22.95 5.74 13.77
N LYS A 18 21.63 5.75 13.56
CA LYS A 18 20.62 5.63 14.62
C LYS A 18 19.77 4.40 14.35
N LEU A 19 19.44 3.65 15.40
CA LEU A 19 18.47 2.56 15.31
C LEU A 19 17.07 3.16 15.08
N HIS A 20 16.41 2.73 14.01
CA HIS A 20 15.03 3.10 13.74
C HIS A 20 14.09 2.01 14.29
N VAL A 21 13.17 2.43 15.17
CA VAL A 21 12.08 1.59 15.67
C VAL A 21 10.77 2.23 15.18
N PRO A 22 10.04 1.59 14.26
CA PRO A 22 8.75 2.11 13.79
C PRO A 22 7.76 2.22 14.96
N ALA A 23 7.09 3.36 15.05
CA ALA A 23 5.99 3.55 15.99
C ALA A 23 4.67 3.40 15.25
N ALA A 24 3.68 2.79 15.91
CA ALA A 24 2.30 2.80 15.42
C ALA A 24 1.76 4.24 15.38
N SER A 25 0.84 4.52 14.45
CA SER A 25 0.25 5.86 14.27
C SER A 25 -0.53 6.34 15.50
N SER A 26 -1.13 5.41 16.24
CA SER A 26 -1.94 5.73 17.44
C SER A 26 -1.70 4.75 18.59
N ARG A 27 -1.86 5.24 19.81
CA ARG A 27 -1.76 4.49 21.07
C ARG A 27 -3.14 4.38 21.76
N PRO A 28 -3.30 3.54 22.79
CA PRO A 28 -4.53 3.52 23.59
C PRO A 28 -4.91 4.91 24.10
N GLY A 29 -6.17 5.31 23.90
CA GLY A 29 -6.67 6.64 24.28
C GLY A 29 -6.43 7.74 23.24
N GLN A 30 -5.75 7.46 22.12
CA GLN A 30 -5.62 8.38 20.99
C GLN A 30 -6.57 7.98 19.85
N VAL A 31 -6.93 8.96 19.02
CA VAL A 31 -7.72 8.71 17.80
C VAL A 31 -6.84 7.95 16.79
N PRO A 32 -7.33 6.85 16.19
CA PRO A 32 -6.64 6.15 15.11
C PRO A 32 -6.39 7.07 13.90
N ASP A 33 -5.14 7.14 13.44
CA ASP A 33 -4.78 7.79 12.19
C ASP A 33 -4.47 6.75 11.11
N PHE A 34 -5.28 6.75 10.05
CA PHE A 34 -5.16 5.89 8.87
C PHE A 34 -4.71 6.65 7.63
N SER A 35 -4.25 7.89 7.75
CA SER A 35 -3.78 8.72 6.62
C SER A 35 -2.66 8.08 5.78
N GLN A 36 -1.94 7.11 6.35
CA GLN A 36 -0.90 6.36 5.66
C GLN A 36 -1.45 5.29 4.71
N LEU A 37 -2.73 4.93 4.83
CA LEU A 37 -3.39 3.99 3.94
C LEU A 37 -3.92 4.76 2.73
N HIS A 38 -3.33 4.49 1.56
CA HIS A 38 -3.88 4.96 0.30
C HIS A 38 -5.03 4.03 -0.11
N ILE A 39 -6.27 4.51 0.01
CA ILE A 39 -7.47 3.74 -0.34
C ILE A 39 -8.02 4.31 -1.66
N PRO A 40 -7.82 3.63 -2.80
CA PRO A 40 -8.41 4.03 -4.07
C PRO A 40 -9.94 3.79 -4.08
N PRO A 41 -10.67 4.42 -5.02
CA PRO A 41 -12.09 4.15 -5.20
C PRO A 41 -12.35 2.69 -5.57
N ALA A 42 -13.56 2.20 -5.29
CA ALA A 42 -13.96 0.86 -5.72
C ALA A 42 -13.92 0.75 -7.25
N GLY A 43 -13.49 -0.40 -7.75
CA GLY A 43 -13.37 -0.68 -9.18
C GLY A 43 -12.15 -0.08 -9.88
N ASP A 44 -11.27 0.63 -9.18
CA ASP A 44 -10.07 1.25 -9.76
C ASP A 44 -9.01 0.22 -10.23
N ALA A 45 -8.88 -0.88 -9.50
CA ALA A 45 -7.95 -1.95 -9.85
C ALA A 45 -8.43 -2.76 -11.07
N SER A 46 -7.58 -2.87 -12.09
CA SER A 46 -7.84 -3.74 -13.24
C SER A 46 -7.77 -5.22 -12.89
N LYS A 47 -8.47 -6.06 -13.65
CA LYS A 47 -8.46 -7.52 -13.51
C LYS A 47 -7.66 -8.15 -14.65
N PRO A 48 -6.34 -8.39 -14.48
CA PRO A 48 -5.53 -9.01 -15.51
C PRO A 48 -5.93 -10.48 -15.74
N GLY A 49 -5.49 -11.04 -16.86
CA GLY A 49 -5.61 -12.47 -17.15
C GLY A 49 -4.91 -13.34 -16.11
N LEU A 50 -5.32 -14.60 -15.99
CA LEU A 50 -4.75 -15.55 -15.02
C LEU A 50 -3.29 -15.94 -15.34
N ASP A 51 -2.86 -15.71 -16.58
CA ASP A 51 -1.54 -15.98 -17.12
C ASP A 51 -0.63 -14.73 -17.17
N VAL A 52 -1.04 -13.63 -16.54
CA VAL A 52 -0.27 -12.39 -16.47
C VAL A 52 1.12 -12.61 -15.82
N ALA A 53 2.14 -11.94 -16.35
CA ALA A 53 3.47 -11.99 -15.75
C ALA A 53 3.49 -11.24 -14.41
N ALA A 54 4.26 -11.74 -13.44
CA ALA A 54 4.35 -11.12 -12.12
C ALA A 54 4.77 -9.64 -12.17
N LEU A 55 5.66 -9.27 -13.09
CA LEU A 55 6.12 -7.90 -13.26
C LEU A 55 4.98 -6.94 -13.61
N ASP A 56 4.00 -7.41 -14.40
CA ASP A 56 2.86 -6.59 -14.83
C ASP A 56 1.82 -6.40 -13.71
N THR A 57 1.93 -7.15 -12.61
CA THR A 57 1.05 -7.03 -11.44
C THR A 57 1.58 -6.08 -10.36
N ALA A 58 2.72 -5.42 -10.59
CA ALA A 58 3.34 -4.54 -9.60
C ALA A 58 2.41 -3.43 -9.09
N ALA A 59 1.56 -2.87 -9.97
CA ALA A 59 0.57 -1.87 -9.58
C ALA A 59 -0.47 -2.43 -8.59
N LEU A 60 -0.94 -3.67 -8.81
CA LEU A 60 -1.91 -4.33 -7.92
C LEU A 60 -1.33 -4.62 -6.53
N ALA A 61 -0.02 -4.90 -6.45
CA ALA A 61 0.66 -5.15 -5.17
C ALA A 61 0.73 -3.92 -4.26
N HIS A 62 0.64 -2.71 -4.83
CA HIS A 62 0.64 -1.44 -4.10
C HIS A 62 -0.73 -0.76 -4.07
N GLY A 63 -1.72 -1.32 -4.76
CA GLY A 63 -3.10 -0.83 -4.81
C GLY A 63 -4.03 -1.57 -3.87
N LEU A 64 -5.33 -1.50 -4.17
CA LEU A 64 -6.37 -2.22 -3.44
C LEU A 64 -7.43 -2.72 -4.42
N ILE A 65 -7.68 -4.04 -4.41
CA ILE A 65 -8.83 -4.62 -5.11
C ILE A 65 -10.05 -4.45 -4.21
N ARG A 66 -10.94 -3.54 -4.59
CA ARG A 66 -12.19 -3.23 -3.88
C ARG A 66 -13.35 -3.27 -4.87
N VAL A 67 -14.36 -4.09 -4.56
CA VAL A 67 -15.56 -4.27 -5.41
C VAL A 67 -16.73 -3.41 -4.94
N LEU A 68 -17.00 -3.39 -3.63
CA LEU A 68 -18.10 -2.60 -3.06
C LEU A 68 -17.64 -1.17 -2.79
N ASP A 69 -18.36 -0.19 -3.32
CA ASP A 69 -18.15 1.23 -3.01
C ASP A 69 -18.70 1.61 -1.62
N ASP A 70 -18.73 2.90 -1.31
CA ASP A 70 -19.19 3.41 -0.01
C ASP A 70 -20.73 3.32 0.15
N ASP A 71 -21.48 3.23 -0.95
CA ASP A 71 -22.93 3.01 -0.98
C ASP A 71 -23.30 1.52 -1.03
N GLY A 72 -22.30 0.63 -1.11
CA GLY A 72 -22.46 -0.82 -1.19
C GLY A 72 -22.79 -1.34 -2.59
N ALA A 73 -22.64 -0.53 -3.64
CA ALA A 73 -22.78 -0.99 -5.01
C ALA A 73 -21.50 -1.69 -5.47
N ALA A 74 -21.66 -2.79 -6.22
CA ALA A 74 -20.54 -3.52 -6.78
C ALA A 74 -20.07 -2.87 -8.10
N THR A 75 -18.77 -2.62 -8.22
CA THR A 75 -18.17 -1.88 -9.34
C THR A 75 -16.87 -2.54 -9.85
N GLY A 76 -16.47 -2.18 -11.07
CA GLY A 76 -15.20 -2.59 -11.69
C GLY A 76 -15.15 -4.01 -12.25
N GLU A 77 -14.02 -4.35 -12.87
CA GLU A 77 -13.79 -5.64 -13.56
C GLU A 77 -13.74 -6.84 -12.60
N TRP A 78 -13.51 -6.57 -11.31
CA TRP A 78 -13.52 -7.57 -10.24
C TRP A 78 -14.92 -7.91 -9.73
N GLN A 79 -15.98 -7.24 -10.19
CA GLN A 79 -17.35 -7.63 -9.88
C GLN A 79 -17.57 -9.11 -10.27
N PRO A 80 -17.87 -9.99 -9.30
CA PRO A 80 -17.99 -11.41 -9.57
C PRO A 80 -19.40 -11.75 -10.05
N ASP A 81 -19.52 -12.78 -10.89
CA ASP A 81 -20.81 -13.34 -11.28
C ASP A 81 -21.31 -14.30 -10.18
N LEU A 82 -21.79 -13.73 -9.07
CA LEU A 82 -22.34 -14.47 -7.93
C LEU A 82 -23.85 -14.34 -7.87
N SER A 83 -24.53 -15.46 -7.69
CA SER A 83 -25.95 -15.46 -7.42
C SER A 83 -26.26 -14.83 -6.04
N PRO A 84 -27.44 -14.22 -5.86
CA PRO A 84 -27.88 -13.76 -4.55
C PRO A 84 -27.89 -14.85 -3.47
N GLN A 85 -28.02 -16.12 -3.86
CA GLN A 85 -27.93 -17.25 -2.92
C GLN A 85 -26.50 -17.42 -2.40
N GLN A 86 -25.50 -17.44 -3.28
CA GLN A 86 -24.09 -17.53 -2.88
C GLN A 86 -23.67 -16.38 -1.96
N LEU A 87 -24.15 -15.15 -2.24
CA LEU A 87 -23.89 -13.99 -1.38
C LEU A 87 -24.51 -14.17 0.01
N ARG A 88 -25.76 -14.64 0.10
CA ARG A 88 -26.41 -14.93 1.40
C ARG A 88 -25.73 -16.07 2.15
N ASP A 89 -25.29 -17.11 1.46
CA ASP A 89 -24.54 -18.21 2.06
C ASP A 89 -23.21 -17.70 2.64
N GLY A 90 -22.49 -16.84 1.90
CA GLY A 90 -21.30 -16.14 2.41
C GLY A 90 -21.57 -15.32 3.66
N LEU A 91 -22.68 -14.55 3.68
CA LEU A 91 -23.10 -13.80 4.87
C LEU A 91 -23.38 -14.70 6.08
N ARG A 92 -24.02 -15.87 5.88
CA ARG A 92 -24.27 -16.81 6.98
C ARG A 92 -23.00 -17.43 7.55
N HIS A 93 -21.93 -17.56 6.77
CA HIS A 93 -20.64 -18.07 7.27
C HIS A 93 -19.82 -17.02 8.03
N MET A 94 -20.09 -15.72 7.84
CA MET A 94 -19.40 -14.65 8.57
C MET A 94 -20.00 -14.36 9.95
N LEU A 95 -21.23 -14.82 10.20
CA LEU A 95 -21.96 -14.68 11.47
C LEU A 95 -21.77 -15.92 12.34
#